data_AF-A0A5E4HWH3-F1
#
_entry.id   AF-A0A5E4HWH3-F1
#
_cell.length_a   1.000
_cell.length_b   1.000
_cell.length_c   1.000
_cell.angle_alpha   90.00
_cell.angle_beta   90.00
_cell.angle_gamma   90.00
#
_symmetry.space_group_name_H-M   'P 1'
#
loop_
_entity.id
_entity.type
_entity.pdbx_description
1 polymer ?
#
loop_
_entity_poly.entity_id
_entity_poly.type
_entity_poly.pdbx_seq_one_letter_code
_entity_poly.pdbx_strand_id
1 'polypeptide(L)'
;MADALSSDELMAKAQRLEGKKLFVKAAEIYETIGQKDKAALALENGGAYEKAALLFDSLGRKEDAARCRKAAEAEKNPQTWSDLQAEFVSDFPG
;
A
#
# COMPACT_ATOMS: atom_id res chain seq x y z
N MET A 1 31.78 -8.81 16.14
CA MET A 1 31.18 -9.15 14.83
C MET A 1 29.80 -8.50 14.85
N ALA A 2 29.51 -7.59 13.93
CA ALA A 2 28.22 -6.93 13.88
C ALA A 2 27.18 -8.00 13.52
N ASP A 3 26.34 -8.37 14.48
CA ASP A 3 25.22 -9.28 14.30
C ASP A 3 24.40 -8.83 13.09
N ALA A 4 24.56 -9.55 11.98
CA ALA A 4 23.63 -9.53 10.90
C ALA A 4 22.32 -10.05 11.47
N LEU A 5 21.46 -9.12 11.93
CA LEU A 5 20.08 -9.39 12.29
C LEU A 5 19.52 -10.33 11.22
N SER A 6 19.24 -11.57 11.62
CA SER A 6 18.77 -12.58 10.67
C SER A 6 17.49 -12.06 10.02
N SER A 7 17.29 -12.38 8.74
CA SER A 7 16.09 -11.98 7.99
C SER A 7 14.80 -12.29 8.76
N ASP A 8 14.83 -13.34 9.58
CA ASP A 8 13.77 -13.76 10.50
C ASP A 8 13.46 -12.73 11.60
N GLU A 9 14.49 -12.18 12.26
CA GLU A 9 14.35 -11.17 13.32
C GLU A 9 13.80 -9.84 12.78
N LEU A 10 14.19 -9.49 11.56
CA LEU A 10 13.64 -8.33 10.85
C LEU A 10 12.16 -8.54 10.50
N MET A 11 11.76 -9.73 10.06
CA MET A 11 10.35 -10.06 9.86
C MET A 11 9.55 -9.99 11.16
N ALA A 12 10.05 -10.54 12.27
CA ALA A 12 9.38 -10.46 13.57
C ALA A 12 9.24 -9.00 14.06
N LYS A 13 10.24 -8.16 13.76
CA LYS A 13 10.21 -6.72 14.07
C LYS A 13 9.19 -5.98 13.21
N ALA A 14 9.10 -6.29 11.92
CA ALA A 14 8.10 -5.73 11.01
C ALA A 14 6.66 -6.10 11.46
N GLN A 15 6.40 -7.36 11.80
CA GLN A 15 5.10 -7.81 12.32
C GLN A 15 4.69 -7.09 13.61
N ARG A 16 5.64 -6.87 14.54
CA ARG A 16 5.39 -6.09 15.76
C ARG A 16 5.05 -4.63 15.47
N LEU A 17 5.59 -4.06 14.39
CA LEU A 17 5.29 -2.70 13.96
C LEU A 17 3.92 -2.63 13.29
N GLU A 18 3.53 -3.62 12.49
CA GLU A 18 2.17 -3.75 11.95
C GLU A 18 1.12 -3.76 13.06
N GLY A 19 1.35 -4.53 14.13
CA GLY A 19 0.47 -4.54 15.31
C GLY A 19 0.37 -3.20 16.04
N LYS A 20 1.35 -2.30 15.85
CA LYS A 20 1.35 -0.93 16.38
C LYS A 20 0.80 0.11 15.38
N LYS A 21 0.23 -0.33 14.24
CA LYS A 21 -0.15 0.50 13.09
C LYS A 21 1.00 1.34 12.51
N LEU A 22 2.25 0.91 12.72
CA LEU A 22 3.46 1.56 12.22
C LEU A 22 3.89 0.94 10.88
N PHE A 23 2.97 0.95 9.92
CA PHE A 23 3.14 0.32 8.61
C PHE A 23 4.31 0.89 7.79
N VAL A 24 4.57 2.19 7.92
CA VAL A 24 5.70 2.85 7.25
C VAL A 24 7.04 2.28 7.74
N LYS A 25 7.18 2.08 9.05
CA LYS A 25 8.41 1.50 9.63
C LYS A 25 8.56 0.02 9.32
N ALA A 26 7.44 -0.72 9.26
CA ALA A 26 7.45 -2.11 8.84
C ALA A 26 7.94 -2.23 7.39
N ALA A 27 7.48 -1.33 6.50
CA ALA A 27 7.89 -1.28 5.11
C ALA A 27 9.39 -1.01 4.92
N GLU A 28 9.98 -0.08 5.68
CA GLU A 28 11.44 0.16 5.65
C GLU A 28 12.25 -1.11 6.01
N ILE A 29 11.76 -1.89 6.98
CA ILE A 29 12.38 -3.16 7.34
C ILE A 29 12.23 -4.19 6.21
N TYR A 30 11.04 -4.27 5.59
CA TYR A 30 10.79 -5.12 4.43
C TYR A 30 11.68 -4.75 3.23
N GLU A 31 11.94 -3.46 2.99
CA GLU A 31 12.89 -3.01 1.98
C GLU A 31 14.34 -3.41 2.32
N THR A 32 14.71 -3.33 3.60
CA THR A 32 16.06 -3.72 4.07
C THR A 32 16.34 -5.20 3.85
N ILE A 33 15.33 -6.07 3.99
CA ILE A 33 15.45 -7.50 3.68
C ILE A 33 15.22 -7.82 2.19
N GLY A 34 15.02 -6.80 1.34
CA GLY A 34 14.79 -6.95 -0.10
C GLY A 34 13.36 -7.39 -0.48
N GLN A 35 12.43 -7.50 0.47
CA GLN A 35 11.02 -7.82 0.24
C GLN A 35 10.19 -6.56 -0.05
N LYS A 36 10.52 -5.88 -1.13
CA LYS A 36 9.82 -4.66 -1.58
C LYS A 36 8.32 -4.91 -1.84
N ASP A 37 7.93 -6.09 -2.31
CA ASP A 37 6.52 -6.45 -2.47
C ASP A 37 5.74 -6.40 -1.15
N LYS A 38 6.32 -6.93 -0.06
CA LYS A 38 5.69 -6.87 1.26
C LYS A 38 5.72 -5.47 1.84
N ALA A 39 6.78 -4.69 1.57
CA ALA A 39 6.84 -3.29 1.96
C ALA A 39 5.68 -2.49 1.34
N ALA A 40 5.41 -2.70 0.04
CA ALA A 40 4.30 -2.06 -0.66
C ALA A 40 2.93 -2.46 -0.09
N LEU A 41 2.72 -3.75 0.19
CA LEU A 41 1.49 -4.26 0.82
C LEU A 41 1.28 -3.72 2.24
N ALA A 42 2.35 -3.63 3.04
CA ALA A 42 2.28 -3.05 4.38
C ALA A 42 1.88 -1.57 4.31
N LEU A 43 2.45 -0.80 3.37
CA LEU A 43 2.08 0.60 3.13
C LEU A 43 0.63 0.76 2.67
N GLU A 44 0.15 -0.12 1.78
CA GLU A 44 -1.24 -0.17 1.35
C GLU A 44 -2.18 -0.39 2.54
N ASN A 45 -1.89 -1.38 3.39
CA ASN A 45 -2.67 -1.68 4.58
C ASN A 45 -2.60 -0.56 5.64
N GLY A 46 -1.55 0.26 5.58
CA GLY A 46 -1.39 1.45 6.42
C GLY A 46 -2.06 2.72 5.90
N GLY A 47 -2.79 2.65 4.79
CA GLY A 47 -3.39 3.82 4.13
C GLY A 47 -2.38 4.72 3.41
N ALA A 48 -1.13 4.29 3.28
CA ALA A 48 -0.06 5.02 2.61
C ALA A 48 0.02 4.62 1.12
N TYR A 49 -1.11 4.67 0.43
CA TYR A 49 -1.26 4.26 -0.98
C TYR A 49 -0.32 5.01 -1.94
N GLU A 50 0.00 6.29 -1.68
CA GLU A 50 0.97 7.05 -2.48
C GLU A 50 2.37 6.43 -2.43
N LYS A 51 2.82 6.01 -1.24
CA LYS A 51 4.13 5.35 -1.08
C LYS A 51 4.12 3.93 -1.62
N ALA A 52 3.02 3.20 -1.45
CA ALA A 52 2.84 1.88 -2.03
C ALA A 52 2.94 1.92 -3.57
N ALA A 53 2.29 2.90 -4.20
CA ALA A 53 2.33 3.08 -5.66
C ALA A 53 3.76 3.35 -6.18
N LEU A 54 4.54 4.19 -5.49
CA LEU A 54 5.95 4.45 -5.84
C LEU A 54 6.82 3.20 -5.74
N LEU A 55 6.59 2.36 -4.72
CA LEU A 55 7.28 1.08 -4.58
C LEU A 55 6.90 0.11 -5.70
N PHE A 56 5.60 -0.02 -6.01
CA PHE A 56 5.14 -0.87 -7.11
C PHE A 56 5.66 -0.42 -8.48
N ASP A 57 5.76 0.88 -8.70
CA ASP A 57 6.36 1.46 -9.92
C ASP A 57 7.85 1.08 -10.02
N SER A 58 8.58 1.18 -8.90
CA SER A 58 10.00 0.76 -8.81
C SER A 58 10.19 -0.75 -8.98
N LEU A 59 9.15 -1.55 -8.72
CA LEU A 59 9.12 -3.00 -8.95
C LEU A 59 8.71 -3.37 -10.38
N GLY A 60 8.33 -2.39 -11.21
CA GLY A 60 7.81 -2.63 -12.56
C GLY A 60 6.35 -3.10 -12.57
N ARG A 61 5.68 -3.15 -11.42
CA ARG A 61 4.28 -3.55 -11.25
C ARG A 61 3.35 -2.36 -11.50
N LYS A 62 3.29 -1.93 -12.75
CA LYS A 62 2.53 -0.74 -13.18
C LYS A 62 1.02 -0.87 -12.91
N GLU A 63 0.48 -2.07 -13.03
CA GLU A 63 -0.94 -2.37 -12.75
C GLU A 63 -1.29 -2.14 -11.28
N ASP A 64 -0.49 -2.67 -10.35
CA ASP A 64 -0.67 -2.46 -8.92
C ASP A 64 -0.43 -0.99 -8.53
N ALA A 65 0.58 -0.34 -9.12
CA ALA A 65 0.85 1.08 -8.89
C ALA A 65 -0.30 1.99 -9.34
N ALA A 66 -0.94 1.67 -10.47
CA ALA A 66 -2.11 2.40 -10.96
C ALA A 66 -3.33 2.18 -10.07
N ARG A 67 -3.53 0.94 -9.59
CA ARG A 67 -4.60 0.61 -8.64
C ARG A 67 -4.43 1.34 -7.30
N CYS A 68 -3.22 1.33 -6.74
CA CYS A 68 -2.87 2.07 -5.53
C CYS A 68 -3.09 3.57 -5.68
N ARG A 69 -2.65 4.18 -6.79
CA ARG A 69 -2.88 5.62 -7.07
C ARG A 69 -4.37 5.95 -7.12
N LYS A 70 -5.17 5.14 -7.82
CA LYS A 70 -6.62 5.31 -7.87
C LYS A 70 -7.27 5.17 -6.49
N ALA A 71 -6.82 4.22 -5.67
CA ALA A 71 -7.30 4.06 -4.30
C ALA A 71 -6.93 5.25 -3.40
N ALA A 72 -5.70 5.76 -3.51
CA ALA A 72 -5.24 6.97 -2.81
C ALA A 72 -6.09 8.19 -3.16
N GLU A 73 -6.41 8.34 -4.44
CA GLU A 73 -7.20 9.45 -4.97
C GLU A 73 -8.68 9.33 -4.60
N ALA A 74 -9.22 8.11 -4.60
CA ALA A 74 -10.57 7.81 -4.14
C ALA A 74 -10.74 8.09 -2.63
N GLU A 75 -9.73 7.78 -1.80
CA GLU A 75 -9.78 8.08 -0.37
C GLU A 75 -9.62 9.58 -0.08
N LYS A 76 -8.79 10.29 -0.85
CA LYS A 76 -8.68 11.74 -0.74
C LYS A 76 -9.92 12.49 -1.25
N ASN A 77 -10.66 11.90 -2.18
CA ASN A 77 -11.83 12.53 -2.79
C ASN A 77 -13.10 11.68 -2.59
N PRO A 78 -13.71 11.69 -1.38
CA PRO A 78 -14.92 10.93 -1.07
C PRO A 78 -16.13 11.31 -1.93
N GLN A 79 -16.07 12.43 -2.68
CA GLN A 79 -17.14 12.86 -3.58
C GLN A 79 -17.18 12.07 -4.91
N THR A 80 -16.08 11.44 -5.35
CA THR A 80 -16.06 10.76 -6.66
C THR A 80 -16.84 9.43 -6.67
N TRP A 81 -16.90 8.73 -5.53
CA TRP A 81 -17.64 7.47 -5.44
C TRP A 81 -19.16 7.70 -5.51
N SER A 82 -19.66 8.79 -4.92
CA SER A 82 -21.07 9.16 -5.03
C SER A 82 -21.47 9.62 -6.44
N ASP A 83 -20.56 10.24 -7.18
CA ASP A 83 -20.84 10.77 -8.53
C ASP A 83 -20.85 9.65 -9.58
N LEU A 84 -19.93 8.69 -9.48
CA LEU A 84 -19.87 7.54 -10.39
C LEU A 84 -21.06 6.55 -10.25
N GLN A 85 -21.74 6.51 -9.10
CA GLN A 85 -23.00 5.77 -8.98
C GLN A 85 -24.20 6.54 -9.57
N ALA A 86 -24.15 7.88 -9.63
CA ALA A 86 -25.24 8.70 -10.12
C ALA A 86 -25.36 8.67 -11.66
N GLU A 87 -24.25 8.55 -12.40
CA GLU A 87 -24.30 8.37 -13.85
C GLU A 87 -24.79 6.98 -14.29
N PHE A 88 -24.60 5.94 -13.46
CA PHE A 88 -25.02 4.57 -13.83
C PHE A 88 -26.53 4.34 -13.63
N VAL A 89 -27.20 5.09 -12.76
CA VAL A 89 -28.66 4.96 -12.51
C VAL A 89 -29.52 5.97 -13.27
N SER A 90 -28.93 6.80 -14.14
CA SER A 90 -29.66 7.81 -14.92
C SER A 90 -30.07 7.35 -16.32
N ASP A 91 -29.66 6.15 -16.76
CA ASP A 91 -30.00 5.56 -18.08
C ASP A 91 -30.95 4.35 -17.98
N PHE A 92 -31.79 4.26 -16.95
CA PHE A 92 -32.93 3.32 -16.94
C PHE A 92 -34.26 4.06 -17.08
N PRO A 93 -34.67 4.44 -18.31
CA PRO A 93 -36.08 4.62 -18.61
C PRO A 93 -36.71 3.24 -18.80
N GLY A 94 -37.56 2.82 -17.86
CA GLY A 94 -38.36 1.59 -17.96
C GLY A 94 -39.10 1.27 -16.68
#